data_AF-A0A2N2ZCC4-F1
#
_entry.id   AF-A0A2N2ZCC4-F1
#
_cell.length_a   1.000
_cell.length_b   1.000
_cell.length_c   1.000
_cell.angle_alpha   90.00
_cell.angle_beta   90.00
_cell.angle_gamma   90.00
#
_symmetry.space_group_name_H-M   'P 1'
#
loop_
_entity.id
_entity.type
_entity.pdbx_description
1 polymer ?
#
loop_
_entity_poly.entity_id
_entity_poly.type
_entity_poly.pdbx_seq_one_letter_code
_entity_poly.pdbx_strand_id
1 'polypeptide(L)' 'MSILIYAESSDGKLKKTAFELASYAKAIAKETSEKVTALTFNVTDSSSLAKYGVDKV' A
#
# COMPACT_ATOMS: atom_id res chain seq x y z
N MET A 1 -8.72 -13.99 2.10
CA MET A 1 -7.87 -13.73 0.91
C MET A 1 -7.05 -12.45 1.16
N SER A 2 -6.51 -11.79 0.15
CA SER A 2 -5.75 -10.54 0.35
C SER A 2 -5.95 -9.59 -0.81
N ILE A 3 -6.09 -8.31 -0.52
CA ILE A 3 -6.03 -7.23 -1.50
C ILE A 3 -4.56 -6.93 -1.78
N LEU A 4 -4.14 -7.12 -3.01
CA LEU A 4 -2.78 -6.80 -3.46
C LEU A 4 -2.80 -5.45 -4.18
N ILE A 5 -1.95 -4.52 -3.75
CA ILE A 5 -1.75 -3.22 -4.42
C ILE A 5 -0.33 -3.12 -4.96
N TYR A 6 -0.17 -2.45 -6.11
CA TYR A 6 1.13 -2.02 -6.59
C TYR A 6 1.37 -0.57 -6.15
N ALA A 7 2.34 -0.38 -5.25
CA ALA A 7 2.74 0.90 -4.72
C ALA A 7 3.90 1.48 -5.55
N GLU A 8 3.54 2.28 -6.54
CA GLU A 8 4.48 2.88 -7.49
C GLU A 8 5.48 3.82 -6.79
N SER A 9 6.74 3.76 -7.23
CA SER A 9 7.84 4.60 -6.77
C SER A 9 8.53 5.33 -7.93
N SER A 10 9.23 6.42 -7.62
CA SER A 10 10.19 7.13 -8.48
C SER A 10 11.35 7.60 -7.61
N ASP A 11 12.58 7.45 -8.08
CA ASP A 11 13.79 7.92 -7.38
C ASP A 11 13.89 7.45 -5.92
N GLY A 12 13.56 6.18 -5.67
CA GLY A 12 13.59 5.61 -4.31
C GLY A 12 12.40 5.98 -3.43
N LYS A 13 11.44 6.79 -3.93
CA LYS A 13 10.33 7.35 -3.14
C LYS A 13 8.99 6.91 -3.69
N LEU A 14 8.07 6.58 -2.79
CA LEU A 14 6.68 6.27 -3.16
C LEU A 14 5.99 7.51 -3.73
N LYS A 15 5.25 7.33 -4.84
CA LYS A 15 4.43 8.38 -5.41
C LYS A 15 3.21 8.64 -4.52
N LYS A 16 2.63 9.84 -4.61
CA LYS A 16 1.41 10.22 -3.88
C LYS A 16 0.27 9.23 -4.11
N THR A 17 0.12 8.76 -5.35
CA THR A 17 -0.89 7.80 -5.78
C THR A 17 -0.80 6.46 -5.03
N ALA A 18 0.39 6.03 -4.59
CA ALA A 18 0.55 4.81 -3.80
C ALA A 18 -0.11 4.92 -2.43
N PHE A 19 -0.05 6.10 -1.79
CA PHE A 19 -0.67 6.36 -0.49
C PHE A 19 -2.19 6.50 -0.59
N GLU A 20 -2.67 7.13 -1.67
CA GLU A 20 -4.10 7.24 -1.99
C GLU A 20 -4.70 5.84 -2.23
N LEU A 21 -4.00 5.02 -3.03
CA LEU A 21 -4.41 3.63 -3.29
C LEU A 21 -4.40 2.77 -2.03
N ALA A 22 -3.37 2.91 -1.18
CA ALA A 22 -3.31 2.20 0.11
C ALA A 22 -4.51 2.53 1.01
N SER A 23 -4.85 3.82 1.12
CA SER A 23 -6.00 4.28 1.91
C SER A 23 -7.32 3.71 1.40
N TYR A 24 -7.48 3.70 0.07
CA TYR A 24 -8.66 3.15 -0.57
C TYR A 24 -8.75 1.62 -0.39
N ALA A 25 -7.64 0.92 -0.57
CA ALA A 25 -7.55 -0.52 -0.32
C ALA A 25 -7.90 -0.86 1.14
N LYS A 26 -7.50 -0.02 2.11
CA LYS A 26 -7.86 -0.22 3.52
C LYS A 26 -9.36 -0.08 3.76
N ALA A 27 -10.04 0.85 3.10
CA ALA A 27 -11.49 0.98 3.20
C ALA A 27 -12.18 -0.31 2.72
N ILE A 28 -11.79 -0.83 1.55
CA ILE A 28 -12.32 -2.09 0.99
C ILE A 28 -11.99 -3.28 1.90
N ALA A 29 -10.76 -3.36 2.41
CA ALA A 29 -10.31 -4.41 3.31
C ALA A 29 -11.17 -4.46 4.59
N LYS A 30 -11.62 -3.30 5.08
CA LYS A 30 -12.47 -3.21 6.26
C LYS A 30 -13.88 -3.75 6.01
N GLU A 31 -14.43 -3.54 4.81
CA GLU A 31 -15.75 -4.06 4.42
C GLU A 31 -15.72 -5.56 4.13
N THR A 32 -14.61 -6.04 3.57
CA THR A 32 -14.42 -7.44 3.16
C THR A 32 -13.79 -8.32 4.23
N SER A 33 -13.37 -7.74 5.36
CA SER A 33 -12.60 -8.40 6.41
C SER A 33 -11.31 -9.07 5.89
N GLU A 34 -10.67 -8.41 4.92
CA GLU A 34 -9.43 -8.88 4.28
C GLU A 34 -8.21 -8.04 4.71
N LYS A 35 -7.01 -8.45 4.27
CA LYS A 35 -5.76 -7.72 4.50
C LYS A 35 -5.25 -7.04 3.23
N VAL A 36 -4.54 -5.94 3.39
CA VAL A 36 -3.86 -5.22 2.31
C VAL A 36 -2.38 -5.60 2.29
N THR A 37 -1.92 -6.15 1.17
CA THR A 37 -0.50 -6.38 0.87
C THR A 37 -0.07 -5.43 -0.24
N ALA A 38 1.06 -4.75 -0.08
CA ALA A 38 1.63 -3.90 -1.12
C ALA A 38 2.84 -4.56 -1.76
N LEU A 39 3.00 -4.37 -3.06
CA LEU A 39 4.22 -4.66 -3.80
C LEU A 39 4.84 -3.35 -4.26
N THR A 40 6.14 -3.17 -4.02
CA THR A 40 6.88 -2.00 -4.45
C THR A 40 8.27 -2.40 -4.90
N PHE A 41 8.85 -1.63 -5.82
CA PHE A 41 10.18 -1.88 -6.37
C PHE A 41 11.06 -0.66 -6.15
N ASN A 42 12.34 -0.90 -5.87
CA ASN A 42 13.36 0.14 -5.80
C ASN A 42 12.96 1.33 -4.90
N VAL A 43 12.35 1.05 -3.74
CA VAL A 43 12.01 2.06 -2.73
C VAL A 43 13.02 2.00 -1.60
N THR A 44 13.47 3.16 -1.11
CA THR A 44 14.40 3.24 0.01
C THR A 44 13.71 2.98 1.35
N ASP A 45 12.43 3.38 1.45
CA ASP A 45 11.61 3.20 2.64
C ASP A 45 10.13 2.99 2.29
N SER A 46 9.60 1.83 2.65
CA SER A 46 8.18 1.46 2.49
C SER A 46 7.37 1.55 3.78
N SER A 47 8.00 1.83 4.93
CA SER A 47 7.35 1.83 6.24
C SER A 47 6.21 2.85 6.33
N SER A 48 6.29 3.92 5.53
CA SER A 48 5.25 4.94 5.40
C SER A 48 3.89 4.37 4.96
N LEU A 49 3.84 3.29 4.16
CA LEU A 49 2.60 2.65 3.69
C LEU A 49 1.76 2.07 4.84
N ALA A 50 2.38 1.64 5.93
CA ALA A 50 1.66 1.09 7.09
C ALA A 50 0.69 2.12 7.70
N LYS A 51 1.06 3.41 7.67
CA LYS A 51 0.20 4.52 8.14
C LYS A 51 -1.05 4.70 7.29
N TYR A 52 -1.04 4.20 6.05
CA TYR A 52 -2.15 4.26 5.11
C TYR A 52 -2.90 2.92 5.01
N GLY A 53 -2.67 2.01 5.96
CA GLY A 53 -3.47 0.80 6.12
C GLY A 53 -2.94 -0.45 5.43
N VAL A 54 -1.72 -0.41 4.91
CA VAL A 54 -1.03 -1.61 4.40
C VAL A 54 -0.60 -2.50 5.56
N ASP A 55 -1.00 -3.76 5.53
CA ASP A 55 -0.71 -4.74 6.58
C ASP A 55 0.63 -5.47 6.34
N LYS A 56 1.05 -5.58 5.08
CA LYS A 56 2.33 -6.18 4.66
C LYS A 56 2.87 -5.50 3.40
N VAL A 57 4.17 -5.28 3.34
CA VAL A 57 4.90 -4.87 2.13
C VAL A 57 5.88 -5.98 1.74
#